data_AF-A0A6N7CF85-F1
#
_entry.id   AF-A0A6N7CF85-F1
#
_cell.length_a   1.000
_cell.length_b   1.000
_cell.length_c   1.000
_cell.angle_alpha   90.00
_cell.angle_beta   90.00
_cell.angle_gamma   90.00
#
_symmetry.space_group_name_H-M   'P 1'
#
loop_
_entity.id
_entity.type
_entity.pdbx_description
1 polymer ?
#
loop_
_entity_poly.entity_id
_entity_poly.type
_entity_poly.pdbx_seq_one_letter_code
_entity_poly.pdbx_strand_id
1 'polypeptide(L)'
;MRFASRLLGPLADDDPRMADLRSTSSLYLDMDHSLAKVASVEHVSRNAVTYRVQKAMSLCTPSGESTTELRAALRIYEWLRDAPIAEWKRS
;
A
#
# COMPACT_ATOMS: atom_id res chain seq x y z
N MET A 1 -8.24 12.16 -6.34
CA MET A 1 -8.32 10.68 -6.32
C MET A 1 -9.06 10.19 -5.07
N ARG A 2 -10.37 10.44 -4.99
CA ARG A 2 -11.15 10.29 -3.74
C ARG A 2 -11.34 8.83 -3.29
N PHE A 3 -11.26 7.86 -4.21
CA PHE A 3 -11.39 6.44 -3.89
C PHE A 3 -10.19 5.92 -3.10
N ALA A 4 -8.99 5.98 -3.68
CA ALA A 4 -7.77 5.46 -3.07
C ALA A 4 -7.43 6.18 -1.77
N SER A 5 -7.47 7.52 -1.74
CA SER A 5 -7.16 8.29 -0.53
C SER A 5 -8.15 8.01 0.61
N ARG A 6 -9.44 7.79 0.30
CA ARG A 6 -10.45 7.46 1.32
C ARG A 6 -10.23 6.07 1.91
N LEU A 7 -9.88 5.08 1.08
CA LEU A 7 -9.67 3.70 1.53
C LEU A 7 -8.37 3.55 2.31
N LEU A 8 -7.28 4.15 1.81
CA LEU A 8 -5.98 4.12 2.47
C LEU A 8 -5.95 4.95 3.76
N GLY A 9 -6.77 6.01 3.86
CA GLY A 9 -6.80 6.87 5.04
C GLY A 9 -5.39 7.45 5.31
N PRO A 10 -4.93 7.48 6.58
CA PRO A 10 -3.55 7.84 6.93
C PRO A 10 -2.44 7.08 6.18
N LEU A 11 -2.71 5.86 5.67
CA LEU A 11 -1.74 5.15 4.86
C LEU A 11 -1.46 5.84 3.51
N ALA A 12 -2.23 6.86 3.12
CA ALA A 12 -1.99 7.67 1.92
C ALA A 12 -1.01 8.84 2.12
N ASP A 13 -0.51 9.06 3.34
CA ASP A 13 0.38 10.20 3.60
C ASP A 13 1.73 10.05 2.88
N ASP A 14 2.30 11.16 2.43
CA ASP A 14 3.61 11.17 1.77
C ASP A 14 4.76 11.18 2.79
N ASP A 15 4.84 10.09 3.55
CA ASP A 15 5.85 9.86 4.56
C ASP A 15 6.64 8.56 4.24
N PRO A 16 7.97 8.52 4.44
CA PRO A 16 8.78 7.34 4.13
C PRO A 16 8.32 6.07 4.86
N ARG A 17 7.85 6.19 6.11
CA ARG A 17 7.31 5.05 6.84
C ARG A 17 6.01 4.58 6.21
N MET A 18 5.15 5.49 5.73
CA MET A 18 3.93 5.09 5.03
C MET A 18 4.24 4.44 3.68
N ALA A 19 5.30 4.86 3.00
CA ALA A 19 5.79 4.20 1.79
C ALA A 19 6.21 2.75 2.05
N ASP A 20 6.98 2.50 3.12
CA ASP A 20 7.35 1.14 3.53
C ASP A 20 6.09 0.29 3.82
N LEU A 21 5.13 0.84 4.58
CA LEU A 21 3.90 0.13 4.91
C LEU A 21 3.05 -0.20 3.67
N ARG A 22 2.94 0.73 2.71
CA ARG A 22 2.26 0.50 1.42
C ARG A 22 2.96 -0.58 0.60
N SER A 23 4.28 -0.54 0.51
CA SER A 23 5.08 -1.51 -0.23
C SER A 23 4.90 -2.93 0.35
N THR A 24 5.10 -3.09 1.66
CA THR A 24 4.94 -4.39 2.33
C THR A 24 3.52 -4.93 2.20
N SER A 25 2.50 -4.06 2.30
CA SER A 25 1.11 -4.48 2.20
C SER A 25 0.72 -4.88 0.78
N SER A 26 1.26 -4.20 -0.23
CA SER A 26 1.07 -4.58 -1.64
C SER A 26 1.67 -5.96 -1.90
N LEU A 27 2.93 -6.18 -1.49
CA LEU A 27 3.58 -7.50 -1.59
C LEU A 27 2.80 -8.59 -0.84
N TYR A 28 2.30 -8.29 0.35
CA TYR A 28 1.49 -9.23 1.12
C TYR A 28 0.20 -9.64 0.39
N LEU A 29 -0.49 -8.68 -0.23
CA LEU A 29 -1.69 -8.97 -1.02
C LEU A 29 -1.36 -9.70 -2.32
N ASP A 30 -0.22 -9.42 -2.96
CA ASP A 30 0.24 -10.08 -4.19
C ASP A 30 0.76 -11.50 -3.95
N MET A 31 1.22 -11.80 -2.73
CA MET A 31 1.75 -13.11 -2.34
C MET A 31 0.74 -13.98 -1.59
N ASP A 32 -0.55 -13.83 -1.91
CA ASP A 32 -1.65 -14.59 -1.29
C ASP A 32 -1.61 -14.56 0.24
N HIS A 33 -1.31 -13.40 0.82
CA HIS A 33 -1.25 -13.18 2.27
C HIS A 33 -0.14 -13.99 2.97
N SER A 34 0.91 -14.38 2.24
CA SER A 34 2.03 -15.14 2.80
C SER A 34 3.09 -14.24 3.43
N LEU A 35 3.03 -14.08 4.75
CA LEU A 35 4.05 -13.36 5.53
C LEU A 35 5.47 -13.90 5.32
N ALA A 36 5.61 -15.22 5.08
CA ALA A 36 6.91 -15.85 4.86
C ALA A 36 7.51 -15.48 3.50
N LYS A 37 6.69 -15.47 2.42
CA LYS A 37 7.16 -15.06 1.09
C LYS A 37 7.57 -13.58 1.10
N VAL A 38 6.79 -12.71 1.74
CA VAL A 38 7.12 -11.29 1.85
C VAL A 38 8.40 -11.07 2.65
N ALA A 39 8.56 -11.76 3.79
CA ALA A 39 9.77 -11.68 4.60
C ALA A 39 11.02 -12.08 3.81
N SER A 40 10.90 -13.12 2.98
CA SER A 40 11.98 -13.56 2.09
C SER A 40 12.33 -12.52 1.03
N VAL A 41 11.34 -11.85 0.43
CA VAL A 41 11.56 -10.85 -0.63
C VAL A 41 12.09 -9.53 -0.07
N GLU A 42 11.60 -9.10 1.09
CA GLU A 42 12.08 -7.88 1.74
C GLU A 42 13.37 -8.09 2.56
N HIS A 43 13.85 -9.34 2.69
CA HIS A 43 14.99 -9.70 3.53
C HIS A 43 14.85 -9.23 4.99
N VAL A 44 13.64 -9.32 5.55
CA VAL A 44 13.33 -8.97 6.94
C VAL A 44 12.74 -10.15 7.70
N SER A 45 12.61 -10.03 9.01
CA SER A 45 11.94 -11.06 9.82
C SER A 45 10.44 -11.13 9.53
N ARG A 46 9.85 -12.32 9.68
CA ARG A 46 8.39 -12.51 9.63
C ARG A 46 7.64 -11.60 10.62
N ASN A 47 8.24 -11.33 11.78
CA ASN A 47 7.65 -10.44 12.80
C ASN A 47 7.60 -9.00 12.32
N ALA A 48 8.64 -8.53 11.63
CA ALA A 48 8.64 -7.20 11.03
C ALA A 48 7.54 -7.07 9.97
N VAL A 49 7.38 -8.06 9.09
CA VAL A 49 6.28 -8.09 8.10
C VAL A 49 4.92 -8.08 8.80
N THR A 50 4.73 -8.92 9.81
CA THR A 50 3.47 -8.98 10.58
C THR A 50 3.12 -7.62 11.16
N TYR A 51 4.09 -6.96 11.81
CA TYR A 51 3.90 -5.64 12.36
C TYR A 51 3.54 -4.61 11.29
N ARG A 52 4.27 -4.60 10.16
CA ARG A 52 4.02 -3.67 9.05
C ARG A 52 2.62 -3.85 8.46
N VAL A 53 2.22 -5.09 8.17
CA VAL A 53 0.88 -5.40 7.64
C VAL A 53 -0.20 -5.00 8.64
N GLN A 54 -0.10 -5.40 9.90
CA GLN A 54 -1.07 -5.02 10.93
C GLN A 54 -1.18 -3.50 11.09
N LYS A 55 -0.05 -2.80 11.07
CA LYS A 55 -0.02 -1.34 11.17
C LYS A 55 -0.69 -0.71 9.95
N ALA A 56 -0.39 -1.15 8.74
CA ALA A 56 -1.03 -0.66 7.52
C ALA A 56 -2.54 -0.87 7.53
N MET A 57 -3.01 -2.06 7.92
CA MET A 57 -4.44 -2.38 8.02
C MET A 57 -5.14 -1.51 9.08
N SER A 58 -4.48 -1.22 10.20
CA SER A 58 -5.03 -0.32 11.24
C SER A 58 -5.16 1.13 10.80
N LEU A 59 -4.40 1.54 9.77
CA LEU A 59 -4.43 2.89 9.22
C LEU A 59 -5.42 3.01 8.06
N CYS A 60 -5.81 1.90 7.43
CA CYS A 60 -6.83 1.92 6.40
C CYS A 60 -8.19 2.23 7.02
N THR A 61 -9.02 2.98 6.29
CA THR A 61 -10.42 3.11 6.67
C THR A 61 -11.07 1.74 6.55
N PRO A 62 -11.83 1.25 7.55
CA PRO A 62 -12.50 -0.03 7.46
C PRO A 62 -13.44 -0.02 6.24
N SER A 63 -13.01 -0.72 5.19
CA SER A 63 -13.85 -1.14 4.08
C SER A 63 -14.16 -2.61 4.36
N GLY A 64 -15.44 -2.95 4.44
CA GLY A 64 -15.85 -4.30 4.83
C GLY A 64 -15.13 -5.36 3.99
N GLU A 65 -14.31 -6.18 4.66
CA GLU A 65 -13.67 -7.45 4.25
C GLU A 65 -13.03 -7.60 2.84
N SER A 66 -13.18 -6.65 1.92
CA SER A 66 -12.79 -6.80 0.52
C SER A 66 -11.32 -6.45 0.32
N THR A 67 -10.47 -7.47 0.41
CA THR A 67 -9.04 -7.42 0.03
C THR A 67 -8.83 -6.86 -1.38
N THR A 68 -9.83 -7.03 -2.26
CA THR A 68 -9.85 -6.48 -3.62
C THR A 68 -9.85 -4.95 -3.65
N GLU A 69 -10.67 -4.30 -2.81
CA GLU A 69 -10.73 -2.83 -2.78
C GLU A 69 -9.41 -2.23 -2.28
N LEU A 70 -8.81 -2.86 -1.25
CA LEU A 70 -7.52 -2.44 -0.73
C LEU A 70 -6.40 -2.63 -1.76
N ARG A 71 -6.35 -3.79 -2.44
CA ARG A 71 -5.38 -4.04 -3.51
C ARG A 71 -5.52 -3.00 -4.63
N ALA A 72 -6.75 -2.70 -5.04
CA ALA A 72 -7.02 -1.68 -6.06
C ALA A 72 -6.58 -0.27 -5.59
N ALA A 73 -6.88 0.11 -4.35
CA ALA A 73 -6.50 1.39 -3.79
C ALA A 73 -4.98 1.59 -3.74
N LEU A 74 -4.23 0.58 -3.28
CA LEU A 74 -2.77 0.59 -3.26
C LEU A 74 -2.21 0.71 -4.69
N ARG A 75 -2.70 -0.11 -5.63
CA ARG A 75 -2.21 -0.11 -7.02
C ARG A 75 -2.44 1.23 -7.72
N ILE A 76 -3.63 1.81 -7.55
CA ILE A 76 -3.96 3.13 -8.10
C ILE A 76 -3.05 4.20 -7.50
N TYR A 77 -2.82 4.16 -6.19
CA TYR A 77 -1.99 5.14 -5.50
C TYR A 77 -0.52 5.10 -5.98
N GLU A 78 0.06 3.91 -6.11
CA GLU A 78 1.43 3.74 -6.65
C GLU A 78 1.53 4.22 -8.11
N TRP A 79 0.58 3.86 -8.98
CA TRP A 79 0.57 4.33 -10.37
C TRP A 79 0.56 5.86 -10.50
N LEU A 80 -0.11 6.54 -9.58
CA LEU A 80 -0.21 8.00 -9.62
C LEU A 80 1.00 8.69 -9.03
N ARG A 81 1.72 8.03 -8.12
CA ARG A 81 3.02 8.51 -7.63
C ARG A 81 4.11 8.35 -8.69
N ASP A 82 4.06 7.25 -9.43
CA ASP A 82 5.00 6.99 -10.53
C ASP A 82 4.62 7.70 -11.83
N ALA A 83 3.42 8.27 -11.92
CA ALA A 83 3.04 9.07 -13.07
C ALA A 83 3.99 10.28 -13.17
N PRO A 84 4.79 10.40 -14.24
CA PRO A 84 5.60 11.59 -14.43
C PRO A 84 4.66 12.79 -14.44
N ILE A 85 5.04 13.86 -13.74
CA ILE A 85 4.37 15.15 -13.81
C ILE A 85 4.46 15.55 -15.28
N ALA A 86 3.44 15.21 -16.07
CA ALA A 86 3.39 15.62 -17.45
C ALA A 86 3.34 17.14 -17.39
N GLU A 87 4.43 17.80 -17.78
CA GLU A 87 4.43 19.22 -18.09
C GLU A 87 3.49 19.39 -19.29
N TRP A 88 2.20 19.57 -19.02
CA TRP A 88 1.25 20.03 -20.02
C TRP A 88 1.56 21.51 -20.26
N LYS A 89 2.62 21.80 -21.03
CA LYS A 89 2.79 23.10 -21.67
C LYS A 89 1.63 23.25 -22.64
N ARG A 90 0.62 24.01 -22.22
CA ARG A 90 -0.38 24.61 -23.12
C ARG A 90 0.38 25.37 -24.21
N SER A 91 0.31 24.85 -25.44
CA SER A 91 0.58 25.61 -26.66
C SER A 91 -0.68 26.37 -27.08
#